data_AF-A0AAN7IMQ9-F1
#
_entry.id   AF-A0AAN7IMQ9-F1
#
_cell.length_a   1.000
_cell.length_b   1.000
_cell.length_c   1.000
_cell.angle_alpha   90.00
_cell.angle_beta   90.00
_cell.angle_gamma   90.00
#
_symmetry.space_group_name_H-M   'P 1'
#
loop_
_entity.id
_entity.type
_entity.pdbx_description
1 polymer ?
#
loop_
_entity_poly.entity_id
_entity_poly.type
_entity_poly.pdbx_seq_one_letter_code
_entity_poly.pdbx_strand_id
1 'polypeptide(L)'
;MDFRELREAIEEVEIRNLRHIAELYGSELSLHGVEEYRRLSGLQSISSTCFEAARISAILIDDGIEFVKKHDIEWHKRLAPVVGRILRIERLAEKILDEEFPDGGAWTLDTFTETYLEKLKSYPFSLSLISFCYLVLIGIINEACFSWFPYICVTVANQIFGLKSIAAYRSGLEINTNATRKDAEEGLSEILSAGKPTRNMNKSFIDYVFTRSLEVALCFDLPVQIHTGFGDKDLDMRLPNPLHLRTLLEDKRFSKCRIVLLHASYPFSKEASYLASVYPQVYLDFGLAVPKLSFHGMISSVKELLELAPIKKVMFSTDGYAFPETFYLAREVVFSVLRDACIDGDLSIPEAIEATKDIFAQNAIQFYKINLSLDSKHTVTPNSMKTNTSASHNDVSLVRIIWVVPGKRFNNVTKKNGVGLTFACMGATSFADAPPDETNLTGVGEIRLTPDLSTKCRIPWKTQEEMVLAGMQLKPGEAWEYCPREALRRVSKILKDEFDLEMNAGFENEFFLFKSVLREEKEEWMPIDSAPYGSTSAFDATSTLLHEVVAALNSLNITVEQVEMKLNIIYSYSWKEILCWSYLYLT
;
A
#
# COMPACT_ATOMS: atom_id res chain seq x y z
N MET A 1 12.12 -28.65 0.80
CA MET A 1 11.81 -28.02 -0.48
C MET A 1 13.04 -28.13 -1.34
N ASP A 2 12.82 -28.40 -2.62
CA ASP A 2 13.87 -28.48 -3.63
C ASP A 2 14.36 -27.05 -3.93
N PHE A 3 15.65 -26.88 -4.22
CA PHE A 3 16.28 -25.59 -4.47
C PHE A 3 15.73 -24.86 -5.71
N ARG A 4 14.97 -25.56 -6.57
CA ARG A 4 14.28 -24.96 -7.73
C ARG A 4 13.07 -24.12 -7.35
N GLU A 5 12.25 -24.55 -6.39
CA GLU A 5 11.05 -23.81 -5.97
C GLU A 5 11.42 -22.51 -5.25
N LEU A 6 12.55 -22.53 -4.51
CA LEU A 6 13.15 -21.31 -3.98
C LEU A 6 13.57 -20.41 -5.14
N ARG A 7 14.37 -20.92 -6.10
CA ARG A 7 14.83 -20.16 -7.26
C ARG A 7 13.69 -19.54 -8.09
N GLU A 8 12.55 -20.20 -8.26
CA GLU A 8 11.37 -19.64 -8.94
C GLU A 8 10.66 -18.56 -8.09
N ALA A 9 10.51 -18.79 -6.78
CA ALA A 9 9.98 -17.76 -5.87
C ALA A 9 10.91 -16.53 -5.78
N ILE A 10 12.21 -16.75 -5.89
CA ILE A 10 13.26 -15.75 -5.98
C ILE A 10 13.21 -15.04 -7.34
N GLU A 11 13.16 -15.74 -8.45
CA GLU A 11 13.20 -15.12 -9.78
C GLU A 11 11.95 -14.30 -10.10
N GLU A 12 10.76 -14.68 -9.58
CA GLU A 12 9.52 -13.94 -9.82
C GLU A 12 9.40 -12.62 -9.01
N VAL A 13 10.08 -12.50 -7.86
CA VAL A 13 9.89 -11.38 -6.91
C VAL A 13 11.21 -10.68 -6.51
N GLU A 14 12.38 -11.31 -6.64
CA GLU A 14 13.55 -10.97 -5.80
C GLU A 14 14.61 -10.02 -6.33
N ILE A 15 14.65 -9.57 -7.60
CA ILE A 15 15.72 -8.57 -7.90
C ILE A 15 15.56 -7.32 -7.01
N ARG A 16 14.31 -6.97 -6.62
CA ARG A 16 14.04 -5.84 -5.71
C ARG A 16 14.18 -6.21 -4.23
N ASN A 17 13.94 -7.47 -3.86
CA ASN A 17 13.87 -7.88 -2.45
C ASN A 17 15.15 -8.52 -1.93
N LEU A 18 16.04 -9.01 -2.80
CA LEU A 18 17.30 -9.62 -2.39
C LEU A 18 18.13 -8.67 -1.52
N ARG A 19 18.10 -7.36 -1.81
CA ARG A 19 18.76 -6.35 -0.99
C ARG A 19 18.16 -6.23 0.41
N HIS A 20 16.84 -6.14 0.52
CA HIS A 20 16.17 -6.02 1.80
C HIS A 20 16.26 -7.31 2.62
N ILE A 21 16.22 -8.48 1.97
CA ILE A 21 16.37 -9.78 2.62
C ILE A 21 17.82 -9.98 3.08
N ALA A 22 18.81 -9.67 2.24
CA ALA A 22 20.21 -9.75 2.62
C ALA A 22 20.54 -8.77 3.75
N GLU A 23 19.99 -7.55 3.72
CA GLU A 23 20.10 -6.59 4.82
C GLU A 23 19.43 -7.09 6.11
N LEU A 24 18.23 -7.67 6.00
CA LEU A 24 17.51 -8.27 7.13
C LEU A 24 18.30 -9.41 7.78
N TYR A 25 19.00 -10.21 6.97
CA TYR A 25 19.81 -11.34 7.43
C TYR A 25 21.26 -10.96 7.78
N GLY A 26 21.72 -9.77 7.42
CA GLY A 26 23.13 -9.39 7.49
C GLY A 26 24.02 -10.30 6.65
N SER A 27 23.48 -10.88 5.56
CA SER A 27 24.20 -11.78 4.66
C SER A 27 24.85 -11.02 3.50
N GLU A 28 25.68 -11.72 2.72
CA GLU A 28 26.17 -11.21 1.45
C GLU A 28 24.99 -10.85 0.52
N LEU A 29 25.13 -9.75 -0.24
CA LEU A 29 24.15 -9.31 -1.24
C LEU A 29 24.23 -10.19 -2.49
N SER A 30 23.89 -11.46 -2.33
CA SER A 30 23.82 -12.44 -3.39
C SER A 30 22.79 -13.51 -3.02
N LEU A 31 22.19 -14.13 -4.03
CA LEU A 31 21.27 -15.25 -3.82
C LEU A 31 21.93 -16.35 -2.97
N HIS A 32 23.18 -16.67 -3.31
CA HIS A 32 23.98 -17.63 -2.57
C HIS A 32 24.18 -17.23 -1.10
N GLY A 33 24.45 -15.95 -0.82
CA GLY A 33 24.59 -15.44 0.55
C GLY A 33 23.33 -15.64 1.39
N VAL A 34 22.17 -15.33 0.81
CA VAL A 34 20.86 -15.53 1.46
C VAL A 34 20.57 -17.02 1.64
N GLU A 35 20.80 -17.85 0.63
CA GLU A 35 20.61 -19.30 0.70
C GLU A 35 21.47 -19.95 1.79
N GLU A 36 22.74 -19.54 1.90
CA GLU A 36 23.66 -20.05 2.90
C GLU A 36 23.25 -19.63 4.31
N TYR A 37 22.84 -18.36 4.49
CA TYR A 37 22.29 -17.89 5.76
C TYR A 37 21.05 -18.71 6.16
N ARG A 38 20.15 -18.98 5.20
CA ARG A 38 18.95 -19.79 5.44
C ARG A 38 19.32 -21.21 5.87
N ARG A 39 20.32 -21.81 5.22
CA ARG A 39 20.80 -23.16 5.53
C ARG A 39 21.39 -23.24 6.94
N LEU A 40 22.15 -22.22 7.36
CA LEU A 40 22.82 -22.18 8.66
C LEU A 40 21.87 -21.83 9.81
N SER A 41 20.93 -20.92 9.60
CA SER A 41 20.04 -20.41 10.66
C SER A 41 18.87 -21.32 10.97
N GLY A 42 18.39 -22.05 9.97
CA GLY A 42 17.22 -22.93 10.09
C GLY A 42 15.88 -22.19 10.07
N LEU A 43 14.82 -22.91 9.65
CA LEU A 43 13.52 -22.33 9.32
C LEU A 43 12.90 -21.52 10.46
N GLN A 44 12.93 -22.03 11.70
CA GLN A 44 12.32 -21.33 12.83
C GLN A 44 12.95 -19.96 13.07
N SER A 45 14.29 -19.87 13.07
CA SER A 45 14.99 -18.60 13.29
C SER A 45 14.65 -17.60 12.19
N ILE A 46 14.67 -18.05 10.94
CA ILE A 46 14.36 -17.20 9.77
C ILE A 46 12.92 -16.70 9.83
N SER A 47 11.97 -17.59 10.15
CA SER A 47 10.58 -17.22 10.34
C SER A 47 10.41 -16.19 11.45
N SER A 48 11.03 -16.39 12.62
CA SER A 48 10.99 -15.40 13.70
C SER A 48 11.55 -14.05 13.24
N THR A 49 12.72 -14.02 12.59
CA THR A 49 13.33 -12.79 12.07
C THR A 49 12.40 -12.04 11.11
N CYS A 50 11.80 -12.73 10.13
CA CYS A 50 10.90 -12.10 9.16
C CYS A 50 9.61 -11.60 9.82
N PHE A 51 8.99 -12.39 10.69
CA PHE A 51 7.71 -12.05 11.32
C PHE A 51 7.87 -10.90 12.33
N GLU A 52 8.97 -10.88 13.09
CA GLU A 52 9.31 -9.76 13.99
C GLU A 52 9.58 -8.47 13.21
N ALA A 53 10.36 -8.55 12.12
CA ALA A 53 10.65 -7.40 11.27
C ALA A 53 9.39 -6.83 10.60
N ALA A 54 8.47 -7.71 10.19
CA ALA A 54 7.16 -7.36 9.64
C ALA A 54 6.14 -6.93 10.72
N ARG A 55 6.44 -7.14 12.01
CA ARG A 55 5.57 -6.87 13.16
C ARG A 55 4.22 -7.60 13.08
N ILE A 56 4.25 -8.87 12.65
CA ILE A 56 3.05 -9.71 12.56
C ILE A 56 2.54 -10.03 13.97
N SER A 57 1.31 -9.61 14.29
CA SER A 57 0.67 -9.84 15.59
C SER A 57 -0.39 -10.95 15.56
N ALA A 58 -0.89 -11.30 14.36
CA ALA A 58 -1.87 -12.35 14.16
C ALA A 58 -1.60 -13.10 12.84
N ILE A 59 -1.78 -14.42 12.86
CA ILE A 59 -1.67 -15.30 11.69
C ILE A 59 -2.98 -16.09 11.56
N LEU A 60 -3.75 -15.85 10.51
CA LEU A 60 -4.97 -16.61 10.21
C LEU A 60 -4.70 -17.49 8.98
N ILE A 61 -4.59 -18.80 9.20
CA ILE A 61 -4.13 -19.76 8.19
C ILE A 61 -5.33 -20.42 7.51
N ASP A 62 -5.45 -20.26 6.19
CA ASP A 62 -6.31 -21.10 5.35
C ASP A 62 -5.84 -22.55 5.41
N ASP A 63 -6.62 -23.41 6.05
CA ASP A 63 -6.25 -24.80 6.29
C ASP A 63 -6.58 -25.75 5.13
N GLY A 64 -7.14 -25.22 4.04
CA GLY A 64 -7.56 -26.00 2.89
C GLY A 64 -6.47 -26.37 1.90
N ILE A 65 -5.26 -25.80 2.03
CA ILE A 65 -4.11 -26.14 1.19
C ILE A 65 -3.25 -27.19 1.89
N GLU A 66 -3.03 -28.31 1.20
CA GLU A 66 -2.14 -29.38 1.61
C GLU A 66 -0.78 -29.19 0.92
N PHE A 67 0.30 -29.12 1.70
CA PHE A 67 1.67 -29.09 1.19
C PHE A 67 2.40 -30.35 1.62
N VAL A 68 3.34 -30.84 0.80
CA VAL A 68 4.18 -32.00 1.13
C VAL A 68 4.96 -31.77 2.44
N LYS A 69 5.32 -30.53 2.73
CA LYS A 69 5.97 -30.11 3.98
C LYS A 69 5.20 -28.94 4.58
N LYS A 70 4.42 -29.20 5.63
CA LYS A 70 3.64 -28.21 6.37
C LYS A 70 3.83 -28.43 7.86
N HIS A 71 4.09 -27.37 8.60
CA HIS A 71 4.03 -27.42 10.06
C HIS A 71 2.58 -27.23 10.53
N ASP A 72 2.23 -27.86 11.65
CA ASP A 72 0.92 -27.67 12.27
C ASP A 72 0.74 -26.26 12.83
N ILE A 73 -0.47 -25.95 13.27
CA ILE A 73 -0.78 -24.64 13.84
C ILE A 73 -0.07 -24.36 15.17
N GLU A 74 0.25 -25.38 15.96
CA GLU A 74 0.98 -25.23 17.22
C GLU A 74 2.41 -24.75 16.96
N TRP A 75 3.02 -25.17 15.85
CA TRP A 75 4.30 -24.65 15.40
C TRP A 75 4.24 -23.14 15.14
N HIS A 76 3.17 -22.68 14.48
CA HIS A 76 2.98 -21.28 14.11
C HIS A 76 2.70 -20.37 15.33
N LYS A 77 2.13 -20.91 16.42
CA LYS A 77 1.91 -20.15 17.68
C LYS A 77 3.19 -19.61 18.32
N ARG A 78 4.36 -20.09 17.89
CA ARG A 78 5.66 -19.54 18.31
C ARG A 78 6.07 -18.28 17.55
N LEU A 79 5.38 -17.93 16.46
CA LEU A 79 5.74 -16.82 15.58
C LEU A 79 4.88 -15.57 15.80
N ALA A 80 3.67 -15.70 16.34
CA ALA A 80 2.77 -14.59 16.60
C ALA A 80 1.90 -14.83 17.84
N PRO A 81 1.50 -13.77 18.56
CA PRO A 81 0.62 -13.87 19.73
C PRO A 81 -0.72 -14.55 19.43
N VAL A 82 -1.31 -14.29 18.27
CA VAL A 82 -2.56 -14.91 17.85
C VAL A 82 -2.32 -15.75 16.59
N VAL A 83 -2.71 -17.03 16.66
CA VAL A 83 -2.70 -17.91 15.50
C VAL A 83 -4.03 -18.64 15.43
N GLY A 84 -4.70 -18.54 14.28
CA GLY A 84 -6.03 -19.05 14.05
C GLY A 84 -6.17 -19.76 12.71
N ARG A 85 -7.28 -20.48 12.55
CA ARG A 85 -7.62 -21.17 11.30
C ARG A 85 -8.70 -20.41 10.54
N ILE A 86 -8.58 -20.41 9.22
CA ILE A 86 -9.68 -20.11 8.30
C ILE A 86 -10.03 -21.43 7.61
N LEU A 87 -11.29 -21.84 7.73
CA LEU A 87 -11.74 -23.13 7.24
C LEU A 87 -12.18 -23.04 5.78
N ARG A 88 -11.54 -23.81 4.90
CA ARG A 88 -11.90 -23.84 3.47
C ARG A 88 -13.09 -24.77 3.22
N ILE A 89 -14.20 -24.20 2.76
CA ILE A 89 -15.50 -24.90 2.68
C ILE A 89 -15.50 -26.00 1.61
N GLU A 90 -14.88 -25.76 0.45
CA GLU A 90 -14.82 -26.75 -0.63
C GLU A 90 -13.95 -27.94 -0.19
N ARG A 91 -12.82 -27.67 0.48
CA ARG A 91 -11.95 -28.75 0.96
C ARG A 91 -12.61 -29.61 2.03
N LEU A 92 -13.44 -29.01 2.89
CA LEU A 92 -14.24 -29.77 3.85
C LEU A 92 -15.25 -30.67 3.14
N ALA A 93 -15.97 -30.15 2.14
CA ALA A 93 -16.91 -30.93 1.35
C ALA A 93 -16.23 -32.10 0.63
N GLU A 94 -15.07 -31.86 -0.01
CA GLU A 94 -14.26 -32.91 -0.64
C GLU A 94 -13.87 -34.02 0.34
N LYS A 95 -13.36 -33.65 1.53
CA LYS A 95 -12.94 -34.63 2.55
C LYS A 95 -14.10 -35.51 2.99
N ILE A 96 -15.30 -34.94 3.16
CA ILE A 96 -16.50 -35.71 3.51
C ILE A 96 -16.88 -36.68 2.39
N LEU A 97 -16.87 -36.25 1.14
CA LEU A 97 -17.22 -37.12 0.00
C LEU A 97 -16.16 -38.20 -0.27
N ASP A 98 -14.88 -37.89 0.01
CA ASP A 98 -13.78 -38.83 -0.12
C ASP A 98 -13.72 -39.85 1.05
N GLU A 99 -14.34 -39.57 2.20
CA GLU A 99 -14.52 -40.54 3.29
C GLU A 99 -15.46 -41.69 2.83
N GLU A 100 -15.25 -42.91 3.37
CA GLU A 100 -16.21 -44.00 3.19
C GLU A 100 -17.44 -43.73 4.04
N PHE A 101 -18.63 -43.99 3.49
CA PHE A 101 -19.86 -43.83 4.27
C PHE A 101 -19.84 -44.83 5.44
N PRO A 102 -20.08 -44.41 6.70
CA PRO A 102 -19.85 -45.23 7.89
C PRO A 102 -20.51 -46.62 7.90
N ASP A 103 -21.60 -46.79 7.15
CA ASP A 103 -22.40 -48.02 7.09
C ASP A 103 -22.39 -48.73 5.72
N GLY A 104 -21.49 -48.35 4.79
CA GLY A 104 -21.41 -48.94 3.44
C GLY A 104 -22.51 -48.49 2.46
N GLY A 105 -23.29 -47.48 2.84
CA GLY A 105 -24.25 -46.79 1.97
C GLY A 105 -23.60 -45.82 0.98
N ALA A 106 -24.43 -45.15 0.18
CA ALA A 106 -23.99 -44.07 -0.72
C ALA A 106 -24.38 -42.70 -0.15
N TRP A 107 -23.55 -41.69 -0.39
CA TRP A 107 -23.86 -40.30 -0.03
C TRP A 107 -25.14 -39.83 -0.73
N THR A 108 -26.07 -39.30 0.06
CA THR A 108 -27.25 -38.55 -0.42
C THR A 108 -27.06 -37.08 -0.09
N LEU A 109 -27.82 -36.18 -0.73
CA LEU A 109 -27.72 -34.75 -0.42
C LEU A 109 -28.04 -34.47 1.06
N ASP A 110 -29.02 -35.16 1.65
CA ASP A 110 -29.39 -34.98 3.05
C ASP A 110 -28.29 -35.45 4.00
N THR A 111 -27.77 -36.67 3.82
CA THR A 111 -26.71 -37.21 4.68
C THR A 111 -25.41 -36.42 4.55
N PHE A 112 -25.07 -35.98 3.33
CA PHE A 112 -23.97 -35.05 3.11
C PHE A 112 -24.22 -33.73 3.83
N THR A 113 -25.40 -33.12 3.66
CA THR A 113 -25.73 -31.81 4.26
C THR A 113 -25.67 -31.88 5.79
N GLU A 114 -26.23 -32.93 6.37
CA GLU A 114 -26.20 -33.15 7.83
C GLU A 114 -24.76 -33.26 8.32
N THR A 115 -23.96 -34.15 7.71
CA THR A 115 -22.55 -34.34 8.07
C THR A 115 -21.73 -33.07 7.85
N TYR A 116 -21.96 -32.35 6.76
CA TYR A 116 -21.26 -31.11 6.44
C TYR A 116 -21.58 -30.01 7.45
N LEU A 117 -22.85 -29.83 7.81
CA LEU A 117 -23.27 -28.86 8.80
C LEU A 117 -22.82 -29.24 10.21
N GLU A 118 -22.81 -30.52 10.57
CA GLU A 118 -22.22 -31.01 11.81
C GLU A 118 -20.72 -30.71 11.84
N LYS A 119 -20.00 -31.14 10.80
CA LYS A 119 -18.69 -30.66 10.30
C LYS A 119 -18.37 -29.23 10.71
N LEU A 120 -19.19 -28.34 10.17
CA LEU A 120 -19.00 -26.90 10.23
C LEU A 120 -19.32 -26.32 11.62
N LYS A 121 -20.23 -26.96 12.37
CA LYS A 121 -20.67 -26.58 13.72
C LYS A 121 -19.86 -27.20 14.86
N SER A 122 -19.23 -28.35 14.66
CA SER A 122 -18.54 -29.14 15.70
C SER A 122 -17.15 -28.61 16.06
N TYR A 123 -16.65 -27.59 15.37
CA TYR A 123 -15.46 -26.86 15.80
C TYR A 123 -15.80 -26.07 17.09
N PRO A 124 -15.08 -26.25 18.22
CA PRO A 124 -15.58 -25.83 19.54
C PRO A 124 -15.75 -24.30 19.65
N PHE A 125 -16.96 -23.86 19.99
CA PHE A 125 -17.33 -22.45 20.15
C PHE A 125 -17.56 -22.07 21.62
N SER A 126 -17.21 -20.83 21.97
CA SER A 126 -17.61 -20.22 23.24
C SER A 126 -19.09 -19.86 23.18
N LEU A 127 -19.93 -20.63 23.88
CA LEU A 127 -21.34 -20.32 24.10
C LEU A 127 -21.49 -19.07 24.98
N SER A 128 -21.64 -17.89 24.37
CA SER A 128 -22.42 -16.83 24.98
C SER A 128 -23.79 -16.79 24.31
N LEU A 129 -24.77 -17.43 24.98
CA LEU A 129 -26.20 -17.44 24.68
C LEU A 129 -26.62 -17.91 23.28
N ILE A 130 -26.81 -19.23 23.13
CA ILE A 130 -27.83 -19.75 22.20
C ILE A 130 -28.84 -20.53 23.04
N SER A 131 -29.85 -19.83 23.50
CA SER A 131 -31.15 -20.42 23.84
C SER A 131 -32.19 -19.56 23.16
N PHE A 132 -32.42 -19.75 21.86
CA PHE A 132 -33.72 -19.38 21.26
C PHE A 132 -33.97 -19.88 19.82
N CYS A 133 -32.95 -20.22 19.02
CA CYS A 133 -33.18 -20.45 17.58
C CYS A 133 -33.40 -21.91 17.13
N TYR A 134 -33.27 -22.91 18.01
CA TYR A 134 -33.35 -24.32 17.59
C TYR A 134 -34.76 -24.92 17.63
N LEU A 135 -35.75 -24.25 18.22
CA LEU A 135 -37.10 -24.81 18.42
C LEU A 135 -38.16 -24.32 17.42
N VAL A 136 -37.81 -23.44 16.48
CA VAL A 136 -38.80 -22.90 15.51
C VAL A 136 -38.78 -23.64 14.17
N LEU A 137 -37.73 -24.41 13.85
CA LEU A 137 -37.61 -25.08 12.55
C LEU A 137 -38.04 -26.55 12.50
N ILE A 138 -38.20 -27.22 13.64
CA ILE A 138 -38.67 -28.60 13.69
C ILE A 138 -39.93 -28.59 14.54
N GLY A 139 -41.10 -28.65 13.89
CA GLY A 139 -42.41 -28.68 14.53
C GLY A 139 -42.70 -29.98 15.27
N ILE A 140 -41.85 -30.36 16.24
CA ILE A 140 -42.03 -31.50 17.11
C ILE A 140 -41.43 -31.14 18.48
N ILE A 141 -42.28 -31.02 19.51
CA ILE A 141 -42.21 -31.69 20.82
C ILE A 141 -43.05 -30.93 21.86
N ASN A 142 -43.98 -31.66 22.47
CA ASN A 142 -44.73 -31.31 23.69
C ASN A 142 -43.80 -31.19 24.90
N GLU A 143 -44.18 -30.33 25.85
CA GLU A 143 -43.56 -30.21 27.16
C GLU A 143 -43.45 -31.58 27.87
N ALA A 144 -42.22 -32.10 28.00
CA ALA A 144 -41.72 -32.93 29.11
C ALA A 144 -40.56 -33.84 28.66
N CYS A 145 -39.33 -33.31 28.69
CA CYS A 145 -38.13 -34.09 29.03
C CYS A 145 -36.96 -33.13 29.24
N PHE A 146 -37.02 -32.42 30.36
CA PHE A 146 -35.83 -31.84 30.97
C PHE A 146 -35.12 -32.93 31.77
N SER A 147 -33.78 -32.85 31.74
CA SER A 147 -32.80 -33.59 32.56
C SER A 147 -32.15 -34.81 31.89
N TRP A 148 -30.82 -34.83 32.03
CA TRP A 148 -29.83 -35.86 31.69
C TRP A 148 -29.19 -35.74 30.30
N PHE A 149 -28.09 -34.98 30.20
CA PHE A 149 -26.76 -35.54 29.92
C PHE A 149 -25.67 -34.53 30.37
N PRO A 150 -24.57 -34.98 31.02
CA PRO A 150 -23.61 -34.12 31.69
C PRO A 150 -22.47 -33.65 30.77
N TYR A 151 -21.91 -32.51 31.13
CA TYR A 151 -20.65 -31.95 30.65
C TYR A 151 -19.56 -33.01 30.43
N ILE A 152 -19.14 -33.18 29.19
CA ILE A 152 -17.82 -33.73 28.84
C ILE A 152 -17.08 -32.66 28.05
N CYS A 153 -16.25 -31.92 28.77
CA CYS A 153 -15.23 -31.04 28.20
C CYS A 153 -14.09 -31.92 27.69
N VAL A 154 -14.00 -32.11 26.37
CA VAL A 154 -12.75 -32.52 25.72
C VAL A 154 -12.23 -31.30 24.96
N THR A 155 -11.30 -30.63 25.60
CA THR A 155 -10.51 -29.52 25.07
C THR A 155 -9.48 -30.09 24.10
N VAL A 156 -9.69 -29.87 22.79
CA VAL A 156 -8.60 -29.92 21.80
C VAL A 156 -8.77 -28.70 20.89
N ALA A 157 -7.74 -27.86 20.87
CA ALA A 157 -7.73 -26.53 20.26
C ALA A 157 -8.13 -26.55 18.76
N ASN A 158 -9.02 -25.64 18.36
CA ASN A 158 -8.71 -24.53 17.44
C ASN A 158 -10.00 -23.81 17.00
N GLN A 159 -10.16 -22.59 17.47
CA GLN A 159 -11.20 -21.64 17.10
C GLN A 159 -10.97 -21.21 15.64
N ILE A 160 -11.92 -21.48 14.74
CA ILE A 160 -11.88 -20.91 13.39
C ILE A 160 -12.23 -19.42 13.48
N PHE A 161 -11.49 -18.58 12.77
CA PHE A 161 -11.71 -17.13 12.72
C PHE A 161 -12.60 -16.71 11.55
N GLY A 162 -12.87 -17.62 10.62
CA GLY A 162 -13.68 -17.38 9.44
C GLY A 162 -13.72 -18.58 8.51
N LEU A 163 -14.49 -18.44 7.44
CA LEU A 163 -14.59 -19.39 6.34
C LEU A 163 -13.84 -18.83 5.13
N LYS A 164 -13.40 -19.72 4.24
CA LYS A 164 -12.84 -19.39 2.93
C LYS A 164 -13.55 -20.18 1.86
N SER A 165 -13.92 -19.50 0.78
CA SER A 165 -14.35 -20.11 -0.47
C SER A 165 -13.31 -19.92 -1.57
N ILE A 166 -13.08 -21.00 -2.31
CA ILE A 166 -12.34 -21.02 -3.57
C ILE A 166 -13.26 -21.33 -4.77
N ALA A 167 -14.54 -20.98 -4.70
CA ALA A 167 -15.51 -21.21 -5.78
C ALA A 167 -15.04 -20.66 -7.14
N ALA A 168 -14.31 -19.54 -7.13
CA ALA A 168 -13.60 -18.98 -8.28
C ALA A 168 -12.73 -20.02 -9.03
N TYR A 169 -11.95 -20.84 -8.31
CA TYR A 169 -11.10 -21.91 -8.88
C TYR A 169 -11.89 -23.12 -9.40
N ARG A 170 -13.19 -23.20 -9.12
CA ARG A 170 -13.99 -24.40 -9.42
C ARG A 170 -15.05 -24.10 -10.48
N SER A 171 -16.08 -23.35 -10.11
CA SER A 171 -17.24 -23.07 -10.97
C SER A 171 -17.49 -21.60 -11.24
N GLY A 172 -16.60 -20.72 -10.75
CA GLY A 172 -16.73 -19.27 -10.89
C GLY A 172 -17.59 -18.59 -9.83
N LEU A 173 -17.61 -17.26 -9.86
CA LEU A 173 -18.25 -16.42 -8.84
C LEU A 173 -19.71 -16.08 -9.12
N GLU A 174 -20.29 -16.56 -10.23
CA GLU A 174 -21.73 -16.39 -10.51
C GLU A 174 -22.55 -17.39 -9.68
N ILE A 175 -22.59 -17.20 -8.36
CA ILE A 175 -23.23 -18.12 -7.42
C ILE A 175 -24.76 -18.06 -7.59
N ASN A 176 -25.39 -19.19 -7.94
CA ASN A 176 -26.84 -19.30 -7.99
C ASN A 176 -27.40 -19.51 -6.58
N THR A 177 -27.90 -18.44 -5.95
CA THR A 177 -28.50 -18.52 -4.61
C THR A 177 -29.85 -19.24 -4.57
N ASN A 178 -30.45 -19.52 -5.73
CA ASN A 178 -31.73 -20.20 -5.89
C ASN A 178 -31.57 -21.61 -6.49
N ALA A 179 -30.36 -22.18 -6.47
CA ALA A 179 -30.13 -23.55 -6.89
C ALA A 179 -31.12 -24.48 -6.17
N THR A 180 -31.86 -25.28 -6.93
CA THR A 180 -32.89 -26.13 -6.34
C THR A 180 -32.23 -27.32 -5.65
N ARG A 181 -32.93 -27.90 -4.66
CA ARG A 181 -32.48 -29.14 -4.02
C ARG A 181 -32.20 -30.24 -5.05
N LYS A 182 -33.02 -30.30 -6.10
CA LYS A 182 -32.87 -31.26 -7.21
C LYS A 182 -31.56 -31.04 -7.99
N ASP A 183 -31.23 -29.80 -8.32
CA ASP A 183 -29.98 -29.48 -9.04
C ASP A 183 -28.74 -29.87 -8.21
N ALA A 184 -28.81 -29.69 -6.90
CA ALA A 184 -27.74 -30.10 -5.99
C ALA A 184 -27.64 -31.64 -5.85
N GLU A 185 -28.76 -32.36 -5.85
CA GLU A 185 -28.80 -33.83 -5.86
C GLU A 185 -28.23 -34.42 -7.17
N GLU A 186 -28.60 -33.85 -8.30
CA GLU A 186 -28.07 -34.22 -9.62
C GLU A 186 -26.55 -33.95 -9.66
N GLY A 187 -26.12 -32.76 -9.22
CA GLY A 187 -24.70 -32.41 -9.14
C GLY A 187 -23.89 -33.32 -8.21
N LEU A 188 -24.44 -33.71 -7.06
CA LEU A 188 -23.81 -34.69 -6.17
C LEU A 188 -23.69 -36.06 -6.84
N SER A 189 -24.71 -36.51 -7.56
CA SER A 189 -24.70 -37.79 -8.26
C SER A 189 -23.64 -37.86 -9.35
N GLU A 190 -23.46 -36.76 -10.11
CA GLU A 190 -22.38 -36.63 -11.09
C GLU A 190 -21.00 -36.71 -10.43
N ILE A 191 -20.83 -36.01 -9.31
CA ILE A 191 -19.58 -36.02 -8.53
C ILE A 191 -19.23 -37.46 -8.09
N LEU A 192 -20.19 -38.17 -7.49
CA LEU A 192 -19.97 -39.54 -7.02
C LEU A 192 -19.67 -40.51 -8.18
N SER A 193 -20.24 -40.25 -9.36
CA SER A 193 -20.03 -41.06 -10.56
C SER A 193 -18.66 -40.80 -11.22
N ALA A 194 -18.09 -39.60 -11.06
CA ALA A 194 -16.78 -39.24 -11.60
C ALA A 194 -15.60 -39.93 -10.87
N GLY A 195 -15.83 -40.45 -9.66
CA GLY A 195 -14.84 -41.16 -8.86
C GLY A 195 -13.93 -40.26 -8.02
N LYS A 196 -13.09 -40.88 -7.19
CA LYS A 196 -12.18 -40.19 -6.25
C LYS A 196 -10.79 -39.96 -6.87
N PRO A 197 -10.06 -38.89 -6.49
CA PRO A 197 -10.43 -37.85 -5.52
C PRO A 197 -11.42 -36.84 -6.10
N THR A 198 -12.32 -36.38 -5.24
CA THR A 198 -13.45 -35.52 -5.62
C THR A 198 -13.02 -34.06 -5.87
N ARG A 199 -12.17 -33.79 -6.87
CA ARG A 199 -11.66 -32.42 -7.14
C ARG A 199 -12.56 -31.63 -8.10
N ASN A 200 -13.25 -32.29 -9.03
CA ASN A 200 -14.12 -31.62 -9.98
C ASN A 200 -15.56 -31.64 -9.45
N MET A 201 -15.93 -30.61 -8.68
CA MET A 201 -17.27 -30.48 -8.13
C MET A 201 -18.20 -29.80 -9.14
N ASN A 202 -19.41 -30.34 -9.30
CA ASN A 202 -20.45 -29.74 -10.12
C ASN A 202 -20.85 -28.35 -9.56
N LYS A 203 -21.11 -27.38 -10.45
CA LYS A 203 -21.46 -26.01 -10.09
C LYS A 203 -22.67 -25.90 -9.15
N SER A 204 -23.76 -26.60 -9.44
CA SER A 204 -24.97 -26.55 -8.60
C SER A 204 -24.69 -27.05 -7.18
N PHE A 205 -23.81 -28.04 -7.04
CA PHE A 205 -23.38 -28.54 -5.75
C PHE A 205 -22.44 -27.56 -5.02
N ILE A 206 -21.50 -26.91 -5.73
CA ILE A 206 -20.65 -25.85 -5.15
C ILE A 206 -21.51 -24.69 -4.67
N ASP A 207 -22.44 -24.19 -5.49
CA ASP A 207 -23.34 -23.10 -5.13
C ASP A 207 -24.21 -23.48 -3.92
N TYR A 208 -24.64 -24.74 -3.83
CA TYR A 208 -25.33 -25.28 -2.66
C TYR A 208 -24.45 -25.29 -1.39
N VAL A 209 -23.23 -25.83 -1.46
CA VAL A 209 -22.28 -25.83 -0.34
C VAL A 209 -21.95 -24.40 0.10
N PHE A 210 -21.75 -23.50 -0.85
CA PHE A 210 -21.47 -22.08 -0.61
C PHE A 210 -22.62 -21.41 0.15
N THR A 211 -23.86 -21.56 -0.33
CA THR A 211 -25.04 -20.95 0.33
C THR A 211 -25.30 -21.55 1.72
N ARG A 212 -25.15 -22.86 1.91
CA ARG A 212 -25.22 -23.50 3.24
C ARG A 212 -24.14 -22.98 4.19
N SER A 213 -22.95 -22.72 3.67
CA SER A 213 -21.85 -22.16 4.46
C SER A 213 -22.12 -20.71 4.86
N LEU A 214 -22.76 -19.92 4.01
CA LEU A 214 -23.19 -18.56 4.35
C LEU A 214 -24.28 -18.54 5.42
N GLU A 215 -25.24 -19.46 5.39
CA GLU A 215 -26.25 -19.60 6.45
C GLU A 215 -25.59 -19.83 7.81
N VAL A 216 -24.58 -20.72 7.86
CA VAL A 216 -23.79 -20.96 9.07
C VAL A 216 -22.97 -19.72 9.44
N ALA A 217 -22.29 -19.10 8.48
CA ALA A 217 -21.50 -17.89 8.72
C ALA A 217 -22.35 -16.77 9.35
N LEU A 218 -23.58 -16.59 8.87
CA LEU A 218 -24.53 -15.64 9.42
C LEU A 218 -24.98 -16.01 10.83
N CYS A 219 -25.32 -17.28 11.09
CA CYS A 219 -25.74 -17.74 12.40
C CYS A 219 -24.67 -17.56 13.48
N PHE A 220 -23.39 -17.69 13.12
CA PHE A 220 -22.26 -17.63 14.04
C PHE A 220 -21.45 -16.32 13.94
N ASP A 221 -21.89 -15.38 13.11
CA ASP A 221 -21.19 -14.13 12.80
C ASP A 221 -19.71 -14.35 12.41
N LEU A 222 -19.48 -15.33 11.54
CA LEU A 222 -18.17 -15.63 10.97
C LEU A 222 -17.96 -14.84 9.67
N PRO A 223 -16.78 -14.24 9.49
CA PRO A 223 -16.43 -13.66 8.21
C PRO A 223 -16.19 -14.75 7.16
N VAL A 224 -16.44 -14.41 5.90
CA VAL A 224 -16.25 -15.28 4.74
C VAL A 224 -15.29 -14.61 3.77
N GLN A 225 -14.16 -15.26 3.56
CA GLN A 225 -13.19 -14.88 2.54
C GLN A 225 -13.60 -15.50 1.20
N ILE A 226 -13.58 -14.72 0.13
CA ILE A 226 -13.83 -15.20 -1.23
C ILE A 226 -12.60 -14.90 -2.07
N HIS A 227 -11.99 -15.94 -2.64
CA HIS A 227 -10.92 -15.77 -3.60
C HIS A 227 -11.47 -15.07 -4.87
N THR A 228 -10.81 -14.01 -5.32
CA THR A 228 -11.16 -13.27 -6.54
C THR A 228 -9.90 -12.90 -7.32
N GLY A 229 -10.05 -12.70 -8.63
CA GLY A 229 -8.95 -12.31 -9.52
C GLY A 229 -7.83 -13.35 -9.64
N PHE A 230 -6.65 -12.98 -9.16
CA PHE A 230 -5.35 -13.56 -9.52
C PHE A 230 -5.18 -15.01 -9.02
N GLY A 231 -4.86 -15.94 -9.93
CA GLY A 231 -4.57 -17.34 -9.62
C GLY A 231 -3.68 -18.05 -10.64
N ASP A 232 -3.49 -19.35 -10.45
CA ASP A 232 -2.68 -20.20 -11.32
C ASP A 232 -3.46 -20.73 -12.55
N LYS A 233 -2.84 -21.65 -13.31
CA LYS A 233 -3.43 -22.22 -14.53
C LYS A 233 -4.74 -23.00 -14.30
N ASP A 234 -5.00 -23.45 -13.07
CA ASP A 234 -6.23 -24.18 -12.74
C ASP A 234 -7.42 -23.19 -12.60
N LEU A 235 -7.15 -21.88 -12.48
CA LEU A 235 -8.17 -20.83 -12.46
C LEU A 235 -8.48 -20.31 -13.86
N ASP A 236 -9.73 -20.42 -14.29
CA ASP A 236 -10.22 -19.71 -15.47
C ASP A 236 -10.44 -18.23 -15.15
N MET A 237 -9.48 -17.37 -15.52
CA MET A 237 -9.47 -15.92 -15.25
C MET A 237 -10.70 -15.13 -15.76
N ARG A 238 -11.60 -15.75 -16.53
CA ARG A 238 -12.88 -15.14 -16.92
C ARG A 238 -13.94 -15.21 -15.81
N LEU A 239 -13.82 -16.19 -14.90
CA LEU A 239 -14.80 -16.51 -13.88
C LEU A 239 -14.61 -15.85 -12.48
N PRO A 240 -13.43 -15.31 -12.09
CA PRO A 240 -13.20 -14.74 -10.77
C PRO A 240 -13.41 -13.22 -10.72
N ASN A 241 -14.10 -12.63 -11.71
CA ASN A 241 -14.52 -11.23 -11.64
C ASN A 241 -15.56 -11.05 -10.52
N PRO A 242 -15.32 -10.18 -9.53
CA PRO A 242 -16.18 -10.06 -8.37
C PRO A 242 -17.59 -9.52 -8.69
N LEU A 243 -17.82 -8.88 -9.85
CA LEU A 243 -19.15 -8.42 -10.25
C LEU A 243 -20.16 -9.57 -10.41
N HIS A 244 -19.70 -10.80 -10.66
CA HIS A 244 -20.58 -11.97 -10.71
C HIS A 244 -21.25 -12.26 -9.35
N LEU A 245 -20.71 -11.74 -8.25
CA LEU A 245 -21.31 -11.87 -6.92
C LEU A 245 -22.54 -10.99 -6.71
N ARG A 246 -22.92 -10.12 -7.67
CA ARG A 246 -24.04 -9.19 -7.51
C ARG A 246 -25.33 -9.88 -7.04
N THR A 247 -25.71 -10.98 -7.65
CA THR A 247 -26.91 -11.75 -7.28
C THR A 247 -26.86 -12.21 -5.82
N LEU A 248 -25.69 -12.66 -5.37
CA LEU A 248 -25.46 -13.05 -3.99
C LEU A 248 -25.56 -11.86 -3.03
N LEU A 249 -24.92 -10.75 -3.37
CA LEU A 249 -24.87 -9.54 -2.54
C LEU A 249 -26.24 -8.85 -2.41
N GLU A 250 -27.11 -9.00 -3.41
CA GLU A 250 -28.49 -8.49 -3.42
C GLU A 250 -29.50 -9.46 -2.77
N ASP A 251 -29.10 -10.70 -2.47
CA ASP A 251 -29.94 -11.65 -1.73
C ASP A 251 -30.07 -11.22 -0.26
N LYS A 252 -31.30 -10.87 0.13
CA LYS A 252 -31.61 -10.36 1.48
C LYS A 252 -31.21 -11.34 2.58
N ARG A 253 -31.21 -12.65 2.32
CA ARG A 253 -30.79 -13.67 3.29
C ARG A 253 -29.35 -13.48 3.74
N PHE A 254 -28.49 -13.00 2.84
CA PHE A 254 -27.05 -12.89 3.06
C PHE A 254 -26.56 -11.45 3.22
N SER A 255 -27.46 -10.46 3.22
CA SER A 255 -27.16 -9.02 3.36
C SER A 255 -26.33 -8.63 4.60
N LYS A 256 -26.30 -9.48 5.64
CA LYS A 256 -25.54 -9.27 6.87
C LYS A 256 -24.25 -10.10 6.96
N CYS A 257 -23.94 -10.94 5.96
CA CYS A 257 -22.72 -11.75 5.97
C CYS A 257 -21.49 -10.86 5.80
N ARG A 258 -20.48 -10.99 6.66
CA ARG A 258 -19.23 -10.23 6.52
C ARG A 258 -18.35 -10.90 5.47
N ILE A 259 -18.21 -10.28 4.30
CA ILE A 259 -17.50 -10.86 3.15
C ILE A 259 -16.25 -10.04 2.88
N VAL A 260 -15.12 -10.71 2.66
CA VAL A 260 -13.90 -10.08 2.14
C VAL A 260 -13.47 -10.69 0.81
N LEU A 261 -13.28 -9.84 -0.18
CA LEU A 261 -12.74 -10.21 -1.49
C LEU A 261 -11.23 -10.15 -1.41
N LEU A 262 -10.58 -11.28 -1.70
CA LEU A 262 -9.14 -11.39 -1.55
C LEU A 262 -8.39 -10.91 -2.80
N HIS A 263 -7.09 -10.69 -2.65
CA HIS A 263 -6.13 -10.54 -3.74
C HIS A 263 -6.22 -9.29 -4.58
N ALA A 264 -6.73 -8.20 -3.99
CA ALA A 264 -7.12 -6.98 -4.69
C ALA A 264 -8.12 -7.24 -5.82
N SER A 265 -8.70 -8.45 -5.88
CA SER A 265 -9.37 -8.98 -7.07
C SER A 265 -8.58 -8.80 -8.37
N TYR A 266 -7.26 -8.66 -8.36
CA TYR A 266 -6.47 -8.30 -9.55
C TYR A 266 -6.75 -9.25 -10.73
N PRO A 267 -7.04 -8.77 -11.96
CA PRO A 267 -6.95 -7.38 -12.42
C PRO A 267 -8.23 -6.53 -12.25
N PHE A 268 -9.20 -7.00 -11.46
CA PHE A 268 -10.52 -6.39 -11.24
C PHE A 268 -10.59 -5.50 -9.98
N SER A 269 -9.50 -4.80 -9.63
CA SER A 269 -9.44 -4.00 -8.39
C SER A 269 -10.46 -2.87 -8.37
N LYS A 270 -10.79 -2.29 -9.54
CA LYS A 270 -11.81 -1.22 -9.68
C LYS A 270 -13.22 -1.74 -9.41
N GLU A 271 -13.55 -2.91 -9.93
CA GLU A 271 -14.82 -3.58 -9.69
C GLU A 271 -14.99 -3.91 -8.20
N ALA A 272 -13.93 -4.43 -7.58
CA ALA A 272 -13.93 -4.71 -6.15
C ALA A 272 -14.11 -3.43 -5.30
N SER A 273 -13.42 -2.36 -5.68
CA SER A 273 -13.54 -1.02 -5.09
C SER A 273 -14.98 -0.51 -5.13
N TYR A 274 -15.63 -0.61 -6.29
CA TYR A 274 -17.04 -0.27 -6.47
C TYR A 274 -17.96 -1.13 -5.58
N LEU A 275 -17.77 -2.45 -5.53
CA LEU A 275 -18.62 -3.31 -4.69
C LEU A 275 -18.51 -2.96 -3.21
N ALA A 276 -17.30 -2.66 -2.72
CA ALA A 276 -17.09 -2.27 -1.32
C ALA A 276 -17.68 -0.89 -0.97
N SER A 277 -17.80 0.01 -1.95
CA SER A 277 -18.41 1.33 -1.75
C SER A 277 -19.93 1.26 -1.67
N VAL A 278 -20.57 0.36 -2.42
CA VAL A 278 -22.04 0.26 -2.49
C VAL A 278 -22.64 -0.81 -1.57
N TYR A 279 -21.94 -1.91 -1.29
CA TYR A 279 -22.44 -2.99 -0.43
C TYR A 279 -21.81 -2.90 0.97
N PRO A 280 -22.61 -2.69 2.05
CA PRO A 280 -22.10 -2.53 3.41
C PRO A 280 -21.32 -3.77 3.89
N GLN A 281 -21.65 -4.93 3.35
CA GLN A 281 -21.15 -6.22 3.79
C GLN A 281 -19.86 -6.68 3.09
N VAL A 282 -19.36 -5.91 2.10
CA VAL A 282 -18.14 -6.22 1.33
C VAL A 282 -16.93 -5.45 1.85
N TYR A 283 -15.85 -6.18 2.09
CA TYR A 283 -14.51 -5.73 2.49
C TYR A 283 -13.50 -6.22 1.43
N LEU A 284 -12.31 -5.64 1.42
CA LEU A 284 -11.27 -5.91 0.43
C LEU A 284 -9.94 -6.20 1.12
N ASP A 285 -9.16 -7.12 0.56
CA ASP A 285 -7.72 -7.17 0.83
C ASP A 285 -6.89 -7.05 -0.45
N PHE A 286 -5.57 -6.98 -0.28
CA PHE A 286 -4.61 -6.91 -1.39
C PHE A 286 -3.44 -7.89 -1.27
N GLY A 287 -3.58 -8.97 -0.50
CA GLY A 287 -2.56 -10.03 -0.42
C GLY A 287 -2.39 -10.75 -1.75
N LEU A 288 -1.36 -11.57 -1.96
CA LEU A 288 -0.99 -12.11 -3.28
C LEU A 288 -0.55 -11.02 -4.26
N ALA A 289 -1.46 -10.13 -4.69
CA ALA A 289 -1.16 -8.97 -5.53
C ALA A 289 0.01 -8.15 -4.97
N VAL A 290 0.01 -7.94 -3.65
CA VAL A 290 1.20 -7.58 -2.87
C VAL A 290 1.67 -8.83 -2.11
N PRO A 291 2.86 -9.40 -2.40
CA PRO A 291 3.97 -8.80 -3.14
C PRO A 291 4.21 -9.30 -4.58
N LYS A 292 3.31 -10.08 -5.20
CA LYS A 292 3.62 -10.75 -6.49
C LYS A 292 3.65 -9.82 -7.71
N LEU A 293 2.92 -8.71 -7.71
CA LEU A 293 2.95 -7.77 -8.82
C LEU A 293 4.27 -6.98 -8.84
N SER A 294 4.57 -6.37 -10.00
CA SER A 294 5.63 -5.34 -10.04
C SER A 294 5.32 -4.23 -9.03
N PHE A 295 6.33 -3.51 -8.51
CA PHE A 295 6.09 -2.42 -7.54
C PHE A 295 5.07 -1.39 -8.04
N HIS A 296 5.08 -1.07 -9.34
CA HIS A 296 4.07 -0.22 -9.93
C HIS A 296 2.69 -0.87 -9.94
N GLY A 297 2.59 -2.15 -10.31
CA GLY A 297 1.34 -2.91 -10.24
C GLY A 297 0.78 -3.00 -8.82
N MET A 298 1.63 -3.23 -7.81
CA MET A 298 1.26 -3.21 -6.39
C MET A 298 0.67 -1.86 -5.98
N ILE A 299 1.35 -0.75 -6.32
CA ILE A 299 0.83 0.60 -6.05
C ILE A 299 -0.49 0.84 -6.78
N SER A 300 -0.56 0.49 -8.07
CA SER A 300 -1.74 0.70 -8.90
C SER A 300 -2.96 -0.05 -8.35
N SER A 301 -2.80 -1.34 -8.01
CA SER A 301 -3.90 -2.13 -7.45
C SER A 301 -4.39 -1.56 -6.12
N VAL A 302 -3.49 -1.15 -5.22
CA VAL A 302 -3.90 -0.56 -3.93
C VAL A 302 -4.54 0.82 -4.13
N LYS A 303 -4.07 1.65 -5.07
CA LYS A 303 -4.75 2.90 -5.45
C LYS A 303 -6.16 2.64 -5.99
N GLU A 304 -6.31 1.70 -6.91
CA GLU A 304 -7.62 1.34 -7.49
C GLU A 304 -8.62 0.84 -6.43
N LEU A 305 -8.15 0.07 -5.44
CA LEU A 305 -9.00 -0.32 -4.30
C LEU A 305 -9.45 0.89 -3.49
N LEU A 306 -8.59 1.89 -3.29
CA LEU A 306 -8.90 3.09 -2.51
C LEU A 306 -9.63 4.19 -3.29
N GLU A 307 -9.81 4.02 -4.61
CA GLU A 307 -10.53 4.97 -5.46
C GLU A 307 -11.98 5.20 -5.01
N LEU A 308 -12.68 4.13 -4.61
CA LEU A 308 -14.08 4.18 -4.16
C LEU A 308 -14.30 3.49 -2.82
N ALA A 309 -13.51 2.46 -2.49
CA ALA A 309 -13.74 1.73 -1.25
C ALA A 309 -13.41 2.60 -0.02
N PRO A 310 -14.25 2.58 1.02
CA PRO A 310 -13.89 3.18 2.30
C PRO A 310 -12.59 2.56 2.84
N ILE A 311 -11.65 3.38 3.28
CA ILE A 311 -10.37 2.94 3.88
C ILE A 311 -10.60 1.92 5.01
N LYS A 312 -11.67 2.09 5.80
CA LYS A 312 -12.08 1.18 6.89
C LYS A 312 -12.54 -0.21 6.43
N LYS A 313 -12.61 -0.46 5.12
CA LYS A 313 -12.97 -1.74 4.50
C LYS A 313 -11.82 -2.40 3.74
N VAL A 314 -10.67 -1.74 3.62
CA VAL A 314 -9.49 -2.27 2.93
C VAL A 314 -8.47 -2.74 3.97
N MET A 315 -8.02 -3.99 3.89
CA MET A 315 -7.13 -4.58 4.89
C MET A 315 -5.94 -5.30 4.25
N PHE A 316 -4.86 -5.43 5.02
CA PHE A 316 -3.68 -6.16 4.61
C PHE A 316 -3.86 -7.67 4.84
N SER A 317 -3.50 -8.46 3.83
CA SER A 317 -3.19 -9.88 3.94
C SER A 317 -1.93 -10.16 3.10
N THR A 318 -1.26 -11.29 3.32
CA THR A 318 -0.06 -11.63 2.55
C THR A 318 -0.34 -12.60 1.41
N ASP A 319 -1.27 -13.54 1.62
CA ASP A 319 -1.36 -14.80 0.86
C ASP A 319 -0.01 -15.55 0.79
N GLY A 320 0.85 -15.31 1.79
CA GLY A 320 2.19 -15.89 1.85
C GLY A 320 2.13 -17.38 2.19
N TYR A 321 2.92 -18.17 1.46
CA TYR A 321 3.14 -19.59 1.73
C TYR A 321 4.59 -19.96 1.45
N ALA A 322 5.03 -21.10 2.03
CA ALA A 322 6.37 -21.70 1.90
C ALA A 322 7.57 -20.89 2.43
N PHE A 323 7.62 -19.57 2.20
CA PHE A 323 8.79 -18.72 2.44
C PHE A 323 8.46 -17.56 3.40
N PRO A 324 9.13 -17.46 4.56
CA PRO A 324 8.86 -16.40 5.54
C PRO A 324 9.15 -14.99 5.04
N GLU A 325 10.01 -14.82 4.04
CA GLU A 325 10.35 -13.54 3.43
C GLU A 325 9.16 -12.86 2.75
N THR A 326 8.20 -13.65 2.25
CA THR A 326 7.02 -13.13 1.55
C THR A 326 6.09 -12.32 2.46
N PHE A 327 6.20 -12.50 3.79
CA PHE A 327 5.36 -11.82 4.78
C PHE A 327 5.82 -10.39 5.11
N TYR A 328 6.97 -9.95 4.59
CA TYR A 328 7.64 -8.69 4.96
C TYR A 328 7.30 -7.49 4.06
N LEU A 329 6.60 -7.68 2.93
CA LEU A 329 6.80 -6.84 1.73
C LEU A 329 5.69 -5.82 1.36
N ALA A 330 4.87 -5.36 2.30
CA ALA A 330 3.74 -4.46 1.98
C ALA A 330 3.87 -2.98 2.41
N ARG A 331 4.80 -2.68 3.33
CA ARG A 331 4.86 -1.36 3.99
C ARG A 331 5.17 -0.21 3.02
N GLU A 332 6.12 -0.41 2.11
CA GLU A 332 6.53 0.61 1.15
C GLU A 332 5.45 0.93 0.11
N VAL A 333 4.62 -0.07 -0.24
CA VAL A 333 3.49 0.09 -1.15
C VAL A 333 2.44 0.99 -0.50
N VAL A 334 1.97 0.64 0.69
CA VAL A 334 0.96 1.43 1.41
C VAL A 334 1.49 2.84 1.73
N PHE A 335 2.76 2.97 2.11
CA PHE A 335 3.38 4.28 2.31
C PHE A 335 3.34 5.13 1.04
N SER A 336 3.72 4.57 -0.11
CA SER A 336 3.71 5.30 -1.38
C SER A 336 2.30 5.75 -1.76
N VAL A 337 1.31 4.88 -1.61
CA VAL A 337 -0.09 5.18 -1.91
C VAL A 337 -0.64 6.30 -1.02
N LEU A 338 -0.46 6.20 0.30
CA LEU A 338 -0.97 7.20 1.25
C LEU A 338 -0.17 8.51 1.19
N ARG A 339 1.12 8.45 0.86
CA ARG A 339 1.92 9.65 0.59
C ARG A 339 1.35 10.41 -0.60
N ASP A 340 1.05 9.72 -1.70
CA ASP A 340 0.50 10.36 -2.89
C ASP A 340 -0.87 10.98 -2.58
N ALA A 341 -1.76 10.27 -1.87
CA ALA A 341 -3.03 10.83 -1.40
C ALA A 341 -2.86 12.09 -0.51
N CYS A 342 -1.78 12.17 0.28
CA CYS A 342 -1.45 13.39 1.03
C CYS A 342 -0.91 14.53 0.16
N ILE A 343 -0.18 14.21 -0.90
CA ILE A 343 0.35 15.21 -1.85
C ILE A 343 -0.80 15.81 -2.66
N ASP A 344 -1.73 14.97 -3.09
CA ASP A 344 -2.88 15.35 -3.92
C ASP A 344 -3.96 16.09 -3.10
N GLY A 345 -3.90 15.99 -1.77
CA GLY A 345 -4.80 16.69 -0.85
C GLY A 345 -6.05 15.90 -0.45
N ASP A 346 -6.15 14.64 -0.86
CA ASP A 346 -7.25 13.73 -0.52
C ASP A 346 -7.25 13.35 0.97
N LEU A 347 -6.06 13.24 1.57
CA LEU A 347 -5.87 12.95 2.98
C LEU A 347 -4.90 13.93 3.64
N SER A 348 -5.24 14.41 4.83
CA SER A 348 -4.25 15.03 5.71
C SER A 348 -3.27 13.99 6.27
N ILE A 349 -2.08 14.42 6.72
CA ILE A 349 -1.09 13.52 7.35
C ILE A 349 -1.68 12.75 8.54
N PRO A 350 -2.46 13.37 9.47
CA PRO A 350 -3.12 12.62 10.54
C PRO A 350 -4.06 11.53 10.02
N GLU A 351 -4.84 11.81 8.97
CA GLU A 351 -5.76 10.84 8.36
C GLU A 351 -4.99 9.70 7.69
N ALA A 352 -3.88 9.97 7.00
CA ALA A 352 -3.03 8.93 6.44
C ALA A 352 -2.37 8.04 7.50
N ILE A 353 -2.01 8.60 8.66
CA ILE A 353 -1.50 7.82 9.80
C ILE A 353 -2.60 6.92 10.37
N GLU A 354 -3.85 7.41 10.44
CA GLU A 354 -5.00 6.59 10.85
C GLU A 354 -5.27 5.47 9.83
N ALA A 355 -5.34 5.83 8.54
CA ALA A 355 -5.52 4.89 7.43
C ALA A 355 -4.47 3.77 7.45
N THR A 356 -3.21 4.11 7.74
CA THR A 356 -2.13 3.11 7.88
C THR A 356 -2.45 2.10 8.99
N LYS A 357 -2.92 2.56 10.16
CA LYS A 357 -3.28 1.68 11.28
C LYS A 357 -4.50 0.82 10.95
N ASP A 358 -5.46 1.38 10.24
CA ASP A 358 -6.67 0.69 9.82
C ASP A 358 -6.34 -0.45 8.86
N ILE A 359 -5.64 -0.12 7.77
CA ILE A 359 -5.26 -1.06 6.72
C ILE A 359 -4.41 -2.21 7.27
N PHE A 360 -3.41 -1.92 8.09
CA PHE A 360 -2.50 -2.97 8.59
C PHE A 360 -3.02 -3.74 9.81
N ALA A 361 -4.00 -3.21 10.55
CA ALA A 361 -4.41 -3.84 11.81
C ALA A 361 -5.88 -3.66 12.15
N GLN A 362 -6.38 -2.44 12.32
CA GLN A 362 -7.68 -2.23 12.98
C GLN A 362 -8.85 -2.83 12.20
N ASN A 363 -8.82 -2.74 10.86
CA ASN A 363 -9.86 -3.33 10.02
C ASN A 363 -9.92 -4.85 10.20
N ALA A 364 -8.77 -5.53 10.16
CA ALA A 364 -8.70 -6.98 10.36
C ALA A 364 -9.05 -7.40 11.80
N ILE A 365 -8.62 -6.66 12.82
CA ILE A 365 -8.96 -6.92 14.22
C ILE A 365 -10.48 -6.90 14.42
N GLN A 366 -11.16 -5.88 13.88
CA GLN A 366 -12.61 -5.74 13.98
C GLN A 366 -13.33 -6.80 13.11
N PHE A 367 -12.86 -7.01 11.88
CA PHE A 367 -13.46 -7.95 10.94
C PHE A 367 -13.34 -9.41 11.39
N TYR A 368 -12.20 -9.82 11.95
CA TYR A 368 -12.02 -11.20 12.46
C TYR A 368 -12.27 -11.33 13.97
N LYS A 369 -12.65 -10.25 14.66
CA LYS A 369 -12.84 -10.20 16.12
C LYS A 369 -11.63 -10.74 16.90
N ILE A 370 -10.44 -10.32 16.49
CA ILE A 370 -9.18 -10.78 17.07
C ILE A 370 -9.03 -10.17 18.46
N ASN A 371 -9.02 -11.00 19.50
CA ASN A 371 -8.75 -10.56 20.86
C ASN A 371 -7.24 -10.52 21.12
N LEU A 372 -6.62 -9.39 20.82
CA LEU A 372 -5.27 -9.11 21.28
C LEU A 372 -5.36 -8.76 22.76
N SER A 373 -5.18 -9.76 23.64
CA SER A 373 -4.91 -9.48 25.05
C SER A 373 -3.62 -8.66 25.10
N LEU A 374 -3.77 -7.36 25.35
CA LEU A 374 -2.66 -6.45 25.58
C LEU A 374 -2.00 -6.84 26.91
N ASP A 375 -1.13 -7.84 26.88
CA ASP A 375 -0.07 -7.89 27.87
C ASP A 375 0.76 -6.62 27.67
N SER A 376 0.58 -5.68 28.59
CA SER A 376 1.23 -4.36 28.63
C SER A 376 2.72 -4.46 28.97
N LYS A 377 3.44 -5.35 28.28
CA LYS A 377 4.88 -5.55 28.41
C LYS A 377 5.51 -5.63 27.04
N HIS A 378 5.32 -4.60 26.23
CA HIS A 378 6.31 -4.01 25.33
C HIS A 378 5.67 -2.79 24.65
N THR A 379 5.12 -1.89 25.45
CA THR A 379 5.13 -0.49 25.06
C THR A 379 6.60 -0.10 25.07
N VAL A 380 7.26 -0.21 23.92
CA VAL A 380 8.39 0.68 23.65
C VAL A 380 7.76 2.06 23.70
N THR A 381 7.78 2.66 24.89
CA THR A 381 7.71 4.10 25.03
C THR A 381 8.61 4.63 23.93
N PRO A 382 8.10 5.44 22.99
CA PRO A 382 8.99 6.30 22.25
C PRO A 382 9.81 6.95 23.34
N ASN A 383 11.14 6.84 23.28
CA ASN A 383 11.97 7.75 24.04
C ASN A 383 11.44 9.12 23.66
N SER A 384 10.64 9.69 24.56
CA SER A 384 10.41 11.11 24.63
C SER A 384 11.81 11.61 24.87
N MET A 385 12.52 11.89 23.77
CA MET A 385 13.34 13.06 23.73
C MET A 385 12.40 14.14 24.24
N LYS A 386 12.56 14.48 25.51
CA LYS A 386 12.18 15.76 26.04
C LYS A 386 12.88 16.74 25.12
N THR A 387 12.20 17.11 24.04
CA THR A 387 12.43 18.36 23.37
C THR A 387 12.20 19.37 24.45
N ASN A 388 13.29 19.91 24.98
CA ASN A 388 13.25 21.14 25.74
C ASN A 388 12.47 22.12 24.88
N THR A 389 11.19 22.28 25.21
CA THR A 389 10.34 23.37 24.75
C THR A 389 10.84 24.61 25.47
N SER A 390 12.01 25.10 25.03
CA SER A 390 12.15 26.54 24.87
C SER A 390 11.34 26.87 23.62
N ALA A 391 10.05 27.10 23.82
CA ALA A 391 9.20 27.67 22.81
C ALA A 391 9.76 29.06 22.45
N SER A 392 10.56 29.13 21.39
CA SER A 392 10.54 30.31 20.53
C SER A 392 9.52 30.01 19.45
N HIS A 393 8.41 30.74 19.43
CA HIS A 393 7.48 30.78 18.32
C HIS A 393 8.25 30.89 16.99
N ASN A 394 8.37 29.79 16.24
CA ASN A 394 8.89 29.85 14.88
C ASN A 394 7.73 29.60 13.93
N ASP A 395 7.23 30.72 13.41
CA ASP A 395 6.12 30.95 12.47
C ASP A 395 6.33 30.35 11.06
N VAL A 396 7.23 29.36 10.92
CA VAL A 396 7.68 28.85 9.61
C VAL A 396 7.10 27.47 9.35
N SER A 397 6.26 27.37 8.32
CA SER A 397 5.60 26.13 7.89
C SER A 397 6.44 25.31 6.90
N LEU A 398 7.17 25.97 5.99
CA LEU A 398 7.94 25.32 4.91
C LEU A 398 9.35 25.92 4.77
N VAL A 399 10.30 25.09 4.32
CA VAL A 399 11.68 25.45 4.02
C VAL A 399 12.05 24.95 2.63
N ARG A 400 12.46 25.85 1.74
CA ARG A 400 12.85 25.56 0.35
C ARG A 400 14.35 25.26 0.25
N ILE A 401 14.71 24.08 -0.23
CA ILE A 401 16.07 23.56 -0.49
C ILE A 401 16.17 22.95 -1.89
N ILE A 402 15.98 23.76 -2.95
CA ILE A 402 15.64 23.29 -4.31
C ILE A 402 14.24 22.66 -4.34
N TRP A 403 13.91 21.79 -3.38
CA TRP A 403 12.59 21.24 -3.10
C TRP A 403 11.98 21.85 -1.84
N VAL A 404 10.66 21.77 -1.68
CA VAL A 404 9.96 22.31 -0.50
C VAL A 404 9.83 21.24 0.59
N VAL A 405 10.30 21.54 1.80
CA VAL A 405 10.29 20.63 2.95
C VAL A 405 9.56 21.26 4.14
N PRO A 406 8.72 20.53 4.88
CA PRO A 406 8.08 21.07 6.09
C PRO A 406 9.09 21.55 7.14
N GLY A 407 8.86 22.72 7.75
CA GLY A 407 9.79 23.35 8.70
C GLY A 407 10.16 22.48 9.89
N LYS A 408 9.22 21.68 10.42
CA LYS A 408 9.51 20.68 11.47
C LYS A 408 10.46 19.59 10.98
N ARG A 409 10.23 19.03 9.78
CA ARG A 409 11.12 18.02 9.16
C ARG A 409 12.49 18.62 8.88
N PHE A 410 12.52 19.86 8.41
CA PHE A 410 13.76 20.57 8.17
C PHE A 410 14.61 20.66 9.43
N ASN A 411 13.98 21.12 10.53
CA ASN A 411 14.66 21.34 11.81
C ASN A 411 15.08 20.05 12.51
N ASN A 412 14.36 18.96 12.34
CA ASN A 412 14.62 17.71 13.05
C ASN A 412 15.54 16.76 12.28
N VAL A 413 15.43 16.73 10.95
CA VAL A 413 16.06 15.70 10.10
C VAL A 413 16.92 16.34 9.01
N THR A 414 16.33 17.16 8.15
CA THR A 414 16.99 17.63 6.92
C THR A 414 18.23 18.45 7.17
N LYS A 415 18.24 19.32 8.19
CA LYS A 415 19.42 20.12 8.52
C LYS A 415 20.64 19.30 8.93
N LYS A 416 20.44 18.04 9.35
CA LYS A 416 21.52 17.11 9.77
C LYS A 416 21.85 16.09 8.69
N ASN A 417 20.82 15.53 8.04
CA ASN A 417 20.95 14.35 7.19
C ASN A 417 20.78 14.66 5.69
N GLY A 418 20.47 15.91 5.35
CA GLY A 418 20.06 16.29 4.01
C GLY A 418 18.72 15.69 3.57
N VAL A 419 18.40 15.90 2.30
CA VAL A 419 17.26 15.26 1.60
C VAL A 419 17.77 14.50 0.39
N GLY A 420 17.26 13.29 0.21
CA GLY A 420 17.59 12.44 -0.93
C GLY A 420 16.97 12.96 -2.22
N LEU A 421 17.75 12.93 -3.30
CA LEU A 421 17.30 13.26 -4.65
C LEU A 421 17.95 12.29 -5.65
N THR A 422 17.17 11.70 -6.56
CA THR A 422 17.72 10.80 -7.58
C THR A 422 18.52 11.57 -8.63
N PHE A 423 19.48 10.91 -9.29
CA PHE A 423 20.29 11.56 -10.33
C PHE A 423 19.43 12.10 -11.49
N ALA A 424 18.36 11.38 -11.88
CA ALA A 424 17.42 11.80 -12.91
C ALA A 424 16.80 13.20 -12.67
N CYS A 425 16.58 13.61 -11.41
CA CYS A 425 15.97 14.91 -11.12
C CYS A 425 16.84 16.09 -11.59
N MET A 426 18.13 15.88 -11.81
CA MET A 426 19.04 16.89 -12.33
C MET A 426 19.12 16.88 -13.86
N GLY A 427 18.65 15.80 -14.49
CA GLY A 427 18.47 15.74 -15.93
C GLY A 427 17.13 16.32 -16.37
N ALA A 428 16.10 16.33 -15.52
CA ALA A 428 14.79 16.87 -15.88
C ALA A 428 14.88 18.36 -16.28
N THR A 429 14.32 18.71 -17.44
CA THR A 429 14.29 20.09 -17.93
C THR A 429 12.96 20.75 -17.57
N SER A 430 12.88 22.08 -17.69
CA SER A 430 11.64 22.82 -17.42
C SER A 430 10.49 22.54 -18.40
N PHE A 431 10.73 21.78 -19.47
CA PHE A 431 9.75 21.47 -20.52
C PHE A 431 9.48 19.96 -20.69
N ALA A 432 10.18 19.10 -19.93
CA ALA A 432 10.01 17.66 -20.02
C ALA A 432 10.12 17.02 -18.63
N ASP A 433 9.16 16.14 -18.32
CA ASP A 433 9.12 15.37 -17.07
C ASP A 433 10.05 14.14 -17.09
N ALA A 434 11.13 14.20 -17.88
CA ALA A 434 12.11 13.14 -18.02
C ALA A 434 13.52 13.71 -18.28
N PRO A 435 14.59 13.03 -17.84
CA PRO A 435 15.94 13.40 -18.24
C PRO A 435 16.11 13.20 -19.76
N PRO A 436 16.77 14.13 -20.47
CA PRO A 436 17.12 13.95 -21.87
C PRO A 436 17.96 12.68 -22.08
N ASP A 437 17.80 12.08 -23.25
CA ASP A 437 18.58 10.93 -23.69
C ASP A 437 20.09 11.26 -23.63
N GLU A 438 20.92 10.22 -23.43
CA GLU A 438 22.39 10.30 -23.41
C GLU A 438 23.02 11.11 -22.27
N THR A 439 22.23 11.65 -21.33
CA THR A 439 22.76 12.39 -20.16
C THR A 439 23.45 11.50 -19.12
N ASN A 440 23.23 10.18 -19.17
CA ASN A 440 23.58 9.21 -18.12
C ASN A 440 22.94 9.49 -16.73
N LEU A 441 22.08 10.51 -16.62
CA LEU A 441 21.33 10.84 -15.41
C LEU A 441 20.03 10.05 -15.38
N THR A 442 20.10 8.83 -14.87
CA THR A 442 18.95 7.90 -14.82
C THR A 442 18.27 7.87 -13.44
N GLY A 443 17.18 7.11 -13.32
CA GLY A 443 16.54 6.85 -12.03
C GLY A 443 17.40 6.02 -11.06
N VAL A 444 18.59 5.58 -11.47
CA VAL A 444 19.54 4.82 -10.65
C VAL A 444 20.55 5.77 -10.01
N GLY A 445 20.69 5.69 -8.69
CA GLY A 445 21.60 6.52 -7.89
C GLY A 445 20.89 7.68 -7.21
N GLU A 446 21.48 8.16 -6.12
CA GLU A 446 20.92 9.20 -5.26
C GLU A 446 22.02 10.13 -4.76
N ILE A 447 21.75 11.44 -4.77
CA ILE A 447 22.51 12.46 -4.05
C ILE A 447 21.77 12.90 -2.80
N ARG A 448 22.51 13.49 -1.85
CA ARG A 448 21.99 14.17 -0.68
C ARG A 448 22.13 15.67 -0.83
N LEU A 449 20.99 16.36 -0.86
CA LEU A 449 20.86 17.81 -0.73
C LEU A 449 21.14 18.19 0.73
N THR A 450 22.33 18.68 1.00
CA THR A 450 22.80 19.07 2.33
C THR A 450 22.65 20.58 2.51
N PRO A 451 21.76 21.06 3.38
CA PRO A 451 21.51 22.49 3.55
C PRO A 451 22.74 23.25 4.06
N ASP A 452 23.07 24.36 3.41
CA ASP A 452 24.05 25.32 3.87
C ASP A 452 23.36 26.36 4.75
N LEU A 453 23.30 26.10 6.06
CA LEU A 453 22.54 26.91 7.02
C LEU A 453 22.99 28.38 7.08
N SER A 454 24.19 28.70 6.60
CA SER A 454 24.66 30.10 6.48
C SER A 454 23.85 30.91 5.47
N THR A 455 23.20 30.24 4.53
CA THR A 455 22.39 30.85 3.46
C THR A 455 20.91 30.92 3.78
N LYS A 456 20.53 30.50 5.01
CA LYS A 456 19.13 30.42 5.41
C LYS A 456 18.55 31.82 5.57
N CYS A 457 17.47 32.12 4.84
CA CYS A 457 16.74 33.38 4.95
C CYS A 457 15.22 33.16 4.91
N ARG A 458 14.47 34.12 5.45
CA ARG A 458 13.00 34.12 5.39
C ARG A 458 12.54 34.81 4.11
N ILE A 459 11.52 34.26 3.46
CA ILE A 459 11.03 34.79 2.19
C ILE A 459 10.16 36.05 2.47
N PRO A 460 10.51 37.24 1.96
CA PRO A 460 9.84 38.50 2.33
C PRO A 460 8.35 38.54 1.95
N TRP A 461 8.00 37.97 0.79
CA TRP A 461 6.62 37.92 0.29
C TRP A 461 5.83 36.68 0.76
N LYS A 462 6.48 35.75 1.48
CA LYS A 462 5.87 34.57 2.10
C LYS A 462 6.53 34.32 3.46
N THR A 463 6.12 35.11 4.45
CA THR A 463 6.75 35.15 5.78
C THR A 463 6.69 33.84 6.57
N GLN A 464 5.79 32.93 6.19
CA GLN A 464 5.69 31.57 6.74
C GLN A 464 6.67 30.58 6.11
N GLU A 465 7.50 31.02 5.16
CA GLU A 465 8.45 30.18 4.45
C GLU A 465 9.88 30.70 4.59
N GLU A 466 10.82 29.76 4.64
CA GLU A 466 12.25 30.05 4.57
C GLU A 466 12.85 29.39 3.32
N MET A 467 13.98 29.89 2.86
CA MET A 467 14.79 29.25 1.84
C MET A 467 16.22 29.08 2.34
N VAL A 468 16.88 28.04 1.87
CA VAL A 468 18.27 27.74 2.20
C VAL A 468 18.89 26.99 1.02
N LEU A 469 20.07 27.42 0.61
CA LEU A 469 20.81 26.78 -0.47
C LEU A 469 21.37 25.45 0.04
N ALA A 470 21.63 24.52 -0.87
CA ALA A 470 22.16 23.19 -0.52
C ALA A 470 23.34 22.81 -1.41
N GLY A 471 24.27 22.04 -0.85
CA GLY A 471 25.26 21.29 -1.61
C GLY A 471 24.70 19.91 -1.99
N MET A 472 25.16 19.35 -3.10
CA MET A 472 24.79 18.01 -3.56
C MET A 472 25.95 17.06 -3.29
N GLN A 473 25.71 16.01 -2.50
CA GLN A 473 26.75 15.09 -2.05
C GLN A 473 26.38 13.64 -2.37
N LEU A 474 27.35 12.81 -2.75
CA LEU A 474 27.16 11.36 -2.88
C LEU A 474 27.12 10.68 -1.51
N LYS A 475 28.00 11.13 -0.61
CA LYS A 475 28.12 10.68 0.77
C LYS A 475 28.44 11.90 1.65
N PRO A 476 28.22 11.84 2.97
CA PRO A 476 28.58 12.96 3.85
C PRO A 476 30.02 13.41 3.66
N GLY A 477 30.21 14.65 3.20
CA GLY A 477 31.52 15.25 2.91
C GLY A 477 32.08 14.98 1.51
N GLU A 478 31.43 14.16 0.69
CA GLU A 478 31.84 13.85 -0.69
C GLU A 478 30.89 14.55 -1.67
N ALA A 479 31.36 15.66 -2.26
CA ALA A 479 30.63 16.41 -3.26
C ALA A 479 30.34 15.56 -4.51
N TRP A 480 29.13 15.66 -5.03
CA TRP A 480 28.81 15.07 -6.33
C TRP A 480 29.47 15.89 -7.45
N GLU A 481 29.96 15.22 -8.48
CA GLU A 481 30.70 15.88 -9.58
C GLU A 481 29.86 16.95 -10.30
N TYR A 482 28.55 16.69 -10.44
CA TYR A 482 27.56 17.58 -11.06
C TYR A 482 26.98 18.64 -10.09
N CYS A 483 27.49 18.76 -8.85
CA CYS A 483 27.04 19.80 -7.94
C CYS A 483 27.50 21.19 -8.43
N PRO A 484 26.58 22.10 -8.85
CA PRO A 484 26.98 23.39 -9.41
C PRO A 484 27.72 24.27 -8.39
N ARG A 485 27.30 24.21 -7.12
CA ARG A 485 27.88 25.00 -6.04
C ARG A 485 29.32 24.57 -5.71
N GLU A 486 29.59 23.28 -5.73
CA GLU A 486 30.95 22.76 -5.51
C GLU A 486 31.82 22.95 -6.74
N ALA A 487 31.27 22.87 -7.95
CA ALA A 487 31.98 23.26 -9.16
C ALA A 487 32.45 24.71 -9.09
N LEU A 488 31.56 25.64 -8.70
CA LEU A 488 31.91 27.06 -8.52
C LEU A 488 33.01 27.25 -7.47
N ARG A 489 32.88 26.62 -6.30
CA ARG A 489 33.90 26.68 -5.23
C ARG A 489 35.26 26.19 -5.69
N ARG A 490 35.31 25.09 -6.46
CA ARG A 490 36.57 24.57 -7.04
C ARG A 490 37.18 25.56 -8.03
N VAL A 491 36.39 26.08 -8.96
CA VAL A 491 36.87 27.04 -9.97
C VAL A 491 37.37 28.33 -9.31
N SER A 492 36.62 28.90 -8.37
CA SER A 492 37.05 30.10 -7.62
C SER A 492 38.33 29.86 -6.83
N LYS A 493 38.49 28.67 -6.23
CA LYS A 493 39.72 28.31 -5.51
C LYS A 493 40.92 28.20 -6.44
N ILE A 494 40.76 27.56 -7.60
CA ILE A 494 41.82 27.46 -8.63
C ILE A 494 42.22 28.85 -9.11
N LEU A 495 41.24 29.71 -9.43
CA LEU A 495 41.50 31.09 -9.86
C LEU A 495 42.31 31.88 -8.82
N LYS A 496 41.99 31.73 -7.54
CA LYS A 496 42.71 32.41 -6.47
C LYS A 496 44.09 31.82 -6.20
N ASP A 497 44.18 30.50 -6.07
CA ASP A 497 45.42 29.83 -5.66
C ASP A 497 46.48 29.82 -6.76
N GLU A 498 46.07 29.65 -8.03
CA GLU A 498 47.00 29.55 -9.16
C GLU A 498 47.23 30.89 -9.88
N PHE A 499 46.25 31.80 -9.84
CA PHE A 499 46.27 33.03 -10.63
C PHE A 499 46.07 34.32 -9.81
N ASP A 500 45.80 34.23 -8.49
CA ASP A 500 45.42 35.35 -7.62
C ASP A 500 44.23 36.17 -8.14
N LEU A 501 43.33 35.54 -8.88
CA LEU A 501 42.14 36.18 -9.44
C LEU A 501 40.93 35.97 -8.53
N GLU A 502 40.11 37.01 -8.41
CA GLU A 502 38.80 36.94 -7.76
C GLU A 502 37.69 37.05 -8.81
N MET A 503 36.67 36.21 -8.65
CA MET A 503 35.58 36.10 -9.62
C MET A 503 34.37 36.85 -9.10
N ASN A 504 33.94 37.86 -9.86
CA ASN A 504 32.71 38.59 -9.60
C ASN A 504 31.60 38.07 -10.53
N ALA A 505 30.46 37.72 -9.96
CA ALA A 505 29.30 37.21 -10.68
C ALA A 505 28.07 38.07 -10.38
N GLY A 506 27.41 38.54 -11.44
CA GLY A 506 26.08 39.16 -11.40
C GLY A 506 25.09 38.33 -12.21
N PHE A 507 23.82 38.38 -11.82
CA PHE A 507 22.73 37.72 -12.53
C PHE A 507 21.71 38.74 -13.04
N GLU A 508 21.32 38.61 -14.29
CA GLU A 508 20.25 39.40 -14.89
C GLU A 508 18.98 38.52 -14.99
N ASN A 509 17.95 38.87 -14.21
CA ASN A 509 16.67 38.17 -14.25
C ASN A 509 15.67 38.96 -15.11
N GLU A 510 15.18 38.34 -16.17
CA GLU A 510 14.16 38.91 -17.06
C GLU A 510 12.80 38.22 -16.85
N PHE A 511 11.72 39.00 -16.83
CA PHE A 511 10.36 38.49 -16.73
C PHE A 511 9.37 39.38 -17.47
N PHE A 512 8.22 38.82 -17.83
CA PHE A 512 7.12 39.54 -18.48
C PHE A 512 6.01 39.85 -17.49
N LEU A 513 5.50 41.07 -17.55
CA LEU A 513 4.35 41.51 -16.74
C LEU A 513 3.10 41.58 -17.60
N PHE A 514 2.07 40.84 -17.19
CA PHE A 514 0.76 40.83 -17.82
C PHE A 514 -0.30 41.35 -16.84
N LYS A 515 -1.35 41.94 -17.40
CA LYS A 515 -2.58 42.30 -16.68
C LYS A 515 -3.74 41.52 -17.26
N SER A 516 -4.63 41.08 -16.37
CA SER A 516 -5.90 40.46 -16.74
C SER A 516 -6.88 41.56 -17.18
N VAL A 517 -7.55 41.33 -18.31
CA VAL A 517 -8.60 42.19 -18.84
C VAL A 517 -9.78 41.32 -19.24
N LEU A 518 -10.97 41.64 -18.72
CA LEU A 518 -12.22 41.00 -19.10
C LEU A 518 -12.69 41.54 -20.45
N ARG A 519 -12.79 40.67 -21.45
CA ARG A 519 -13.39 40.95 -22.76
C ARG A 519 -14.43 39.88 -23.07
N GLU A 520 -15.65 40.31 -23.38
CA GLU A 520 -16.75 39.39 -23.73
C GLU A 520 -16.96 38.28 -22.68
N GLU A 521 -16.90 38.64 -21.39
CA GLU A 521 -17.01 37.70 -20.24
C GLU A 521 -15.88 36.65 -20.15
N LYS A 522 -14.85 36.76 -20.99
CA LYS A 522 -13.66 35.93 -20.95
C LYS A 522 -12.47 36.72 -20.43
N GLU A 523 -11.71 36.09 -19.55
CA GLU A 523 -10.47 36.65 -19.03
C GLU A 523 -9.36 36.53 -20.07
N GLU A 524 -8.78 37.66 -20.49
CA GLU A 524 -7.64 37.72 -21.41
C GLU A 524 -6.42 38.36 -20.73
N TRP A 525 -5.23 37.78 -20.95
CA TRP A 525 -3.97 38.31 -20.43
C TRP A 525 -3.28 39.16 -21.50
N MET A 526 -3.07 40.44 -21.21
CA MET A 526 -2.35 41.36 -22.10
C MET A 526 -1.11 41.91 -21.40
N PRO A 527 -0.03 42.25 -22.14
CA PRO A 527 1.13 42.94 -21.57
C PRO A 527 0.71 44.20 -20.81
N ILE A 528 1.41 44.48 -19.70
CA ILE A 528 1.07 45.64 -18.86
C ILE A 528 1.25 46.96 -19.64
N ASP A 529 2.27 47.01 -20.51
CA ASP A 529 2.59 48.09 -21.43
C ASP A 529 3.01 47.57 -22.82
N SER A 530 3.16 48.49 -23.77
CA SER A 530 3.68 48.23 -25.13
C SER A 530 4.71 49.28 -25.54
N ALA A 531 5.37 49.91 -24.57
CA ALA A 531 6.31 50.99 -24.78
C ALA A 531 7.68 50.45 -25.24
N PRO A 532 8.45 51.22 -26.04
CA PRO A 532 9.78 50.80 -26.49
C PRO A 532 10.75 50.49 -25.34
N TYR A 533 11.81 49.76 -25.67
CA TYR A 533 12.92 49.48 -24.75
C TYR A 533 13.42 50.76 -24.07
N GLY A 534 13.63 50.70 -22.76
CA GLY A 534 14.12 51.83 -21.94
C GLY A 534 13.10 52.96 -21.74
N SER A 535 11.82 52.77 -22.07
CA SER A 535 10.81 53.82 -21.89
C SER A 535 10.46 54.05 -20.42
N THR A 536 10.50 55.31 -19.99
CA THR A 536 10.14 55.70 -18.62
C THR A 536 8.66 55.46 -18.32
N SER A 537 7.77 55.47 -19.33
CA SER A 537 6.34 55.21 -19.11
C SER A 537 6.04 53.76 -18.72
N ALA A 538 6.84 52.79 -19.18
CA ALA A 538 6.76 51.40 -18.73
C ALA A 538 7.22 51.26 -17.28
N PHE A 539 8.25 52.01 -16.88
CA PHE A 539 8.71 52.07 -15.50
C PHE A 539 7.63 52.67 -14.59
N ASP A 540 7.05 53.80 -14.96
CA ASP A 540 5.98 54.44 -14.18
C ASP A 540 4.78 53.51 -14.00
N ALA A 541 4.40 52.76 -15.05
CA ALA A 541 3.29 51.81 -15.02
C ALA A 541 3.52 50.61 -14.07
N THR A 542 4.77 50.28 -13.77
CA THR A 542 5.16 49.11 -12.97
C THR A 542 5.90 49.47 -11.67
N SER A 543 6.07 50.77 -11.41
CA SER A 543 6.92 51.32 -10.36
C SER A 543 6.63 50.73 -8.97
N THR A 544 5.36 50.60 -8.59
CA THR A 544 4.98 50.01 -7.30
C THR A 544 5.52 48.58 -7.14
N LEU A 545 5.38 47.75 -8.17
CA LEU A 545 5.87 46.38 -8.15
C LEU A 545 7.41 46.34 -8.11
N LEU A 546 8.08 47.20 -8.88
CA LEU A 546 9.54 47.29 -8.86
C LEU A 546 10.07 47.70 -7.48
N HIS A 547 9.42 48.64 -6.82
CA HIS A 547 9.78 49.03 -5.46
C HIS A 547 9.65 47.85 -4.48
N GLU A 548 8.59 47.05 -4.59
CA GLU A 548 8.41 45.83 -3.78
C GLU A 548 9.49 44.78 -4.08
N VAL A 549 9.82 44.55 -5.35
CA VAL A 549 10.88 43.62 -5.77
C VAL A 549 12.24 44.06 -5.23
N VAL A 550 12.61 45.34 -5.41
CA VAL A 550 13.88 45.90 -4.91
C VAL A 550 13.95 45.82 -3.39
N ALA A 551 12.87 46.16 -2.68
CA ALA A 551 12.82 46.06 -1.22
C ALA A 551 12.98 44.61 -0.75
N ALA A 552 12.33 43.65 -1.43
CA ALA A 552 12.43 42.24 -1.11
C ALA A 552 13.84 41.70 -1.35
N LEU A 553 14.48 42.01 -2.48
CA LEU A 553 15.86 41.61 -2.79
C LEU A 553 16.86 42.20 -1.79
N ASN A 554 16.73 43.50 -1.47
CA ASN A 554 17.57 44.14 -0.47
C ASN A 554 17.42 43.49 0.92
N SER A 555 16.20 43.09 1.31
CA SER A 555 15.98 42.39 2.59
C SER A 555 16.61 40.99 2.63
N LEU A 556 16.95 40.43 1.47
CA LEU A 556 17.68 39.16 1.31
C LEU A 556 19.19 39.38 1.12
N ASN A 557 19.70 40.60 1.33
CA ASN A 557 21.08 41.01 1.06
C ASN A 557 21.50 40.84 -0.40
N ILE A 558 20.57 40.99 -1.34
CA ILE A 558 20.83 41.05 -2.77
C ILE A 558 20.75 42.50 -3.21
N THR A 559 21.89 43.10 -3.50
CA THR A 559 21.96 44.47 -4.04
C THR A 559 21.44 44.50 -5.47
N VAL A 560 20.45 45.37 -5.73
CA VAL A 560 20.00 45.65 -7.10
C VAL A 560 20.82 46.82 -7.63
N GLU A 561 21.73 46.54 -8.57
CA GLU A 561 22.57 47.56 -9.21
C GLU A 561 21.81 48.35 -10.28
N GLN A 562 20.95 47.66 -11.06
CA GLN A 562 20.26 48.25 -12.21
C GLN A 562 18.91 47.58 -12.46
N VAL A 563 17.94 48.36 -12.96
CA VAL A 563 16.61 47.89 -13.39
C VAL A 563 16.33 48.46 -14.78
N GLU A 564 15.96 47.60 -15.73
CA GLU A 564 15.67 48.00 -17.12
C GLU A 564 14.30 47.48 -17.59
N MET A 565 13.67 48.19 -18.52
CA MET A 565 12.43 47.78 -19.20
C MET A 565 12.72 47.43 -20.66
N LYS A 566 12.32 46.21 -21.11
CA LYS A 566 12.60 45.73 -22.46
C LYS A 566 11.31 45.47 -23.27
N LEU A 567 11.19 46.07 -24.46
CA LEU A 567 10.15 45.71 -25.43
C LEU A 567 10.58 44.46 -26.20
N ASN A 568 9.78 43.39 -26.14
CA ASN A 568 9.98 42.19 -26.95
C ASN A 568 8.82 42.01 -27.92
N ILE A 569 9.05 42.28 -29.21
CA ILE A 569 8.06 42.08 -30.28
C ILE A 569 7.77 40.58 -30.40
N ILE A 570 6.52 40.18 -30.20
CA ILE A 570 6.07 38.79 -30.40
C ILE A 570 6.04 38.51 -31.91
N TYR A 571 7.14 38.04 -32.49
CA TYR A 571 7.06 37.24 -33.70
C TYR A 571 6.79 35.79 -33.33
N SER A 572 5.71 35.23 -33.87
CA SER A 572 5.30 33.84 -33.72
C SER A 572 6.36 32.88 -34.27
N TYR A 573 7.29 32.46 -33.42
CA TYR A 573 7.96 31.15 -33.50
C TYR A 573 8.20 30.67 -32.07
N SER A 574 7.66 29.49 -31.78
CA SER A 574 7.73 28.75 -30.52
C SER A 574 9.18 28.36 -30.19
N TRP A 575 9.99 29.30 -29.73
CA TRP A 575 11.30 29.06 -29.11
C TRP A 575 11.63 30.25 -28.21
N LYS A 576 11.47 30.11 -26.89
CA LYS A 576 12.07 31.03 -25.91
C LYS A 576 12.60 30.23 -24.72
N GLU A 577 13.88 29.90 -24.81
CA GLU A 577 14.73 29.62 -23.67
C GLU A 577 14.73 30.84 -22.74
N ILE A 578 14.61 30.61 -21.44
CA ILE A 578 14.94 31.62 -20.41
C ILE A 578 16.46 31.74 -20.43
N LEU A 579 17.00 32.66 -21.25
CA LEU A 579 18.41 32.99 -21.25
C LEU A 579 18.71 33.88 -20.04
N CYS A 580 19.15 33.26 -18.94
CA CYS A 580 19.86 33.97 -17.88
C CYS A 580 21.24 34.37 -18.42
N TRP A 581 21.45 35.65 -18.73
CA TRP A 581 22.79 36.14 -19.05
C TRP A 581 23.57 36.28 -17.74
N SER A 582 24.66 35.52 -17.62
CA SER A 582 25.61 35.66 -16.52
C SER A 582 26.84 36.39 -17.05
N TYR A 583 27.14 37.57 -16.50
CA TYR A 583 28.39 38.26 -16.82
C TYR A 583 29.44 37.84 -15.80
N LEU A 584 30.53 37.25 -16.31
CA LEU A 584 31.68 36.86 -15.50
C LEU A 584 32.77 37.91 -15.69
N TYR A 585 33.07 38.66 -14.64
CA TYR A 585 34.20 39.59 -14.64
C TYR A 585 35.31 39.02 -13.74
N LEU A 586 36.49 38.83 -14.32
CA LEU A 586 37.71 38.49 -13.58
C LEU A 586 38.41 39.79 -13.20
N THR A 587 38.68 39.98 -11.92
CA THR A 587 39.47 41.07 -11.36
C THR A 587 40.64 40.49 -10.60
#